data_AF-A0AAJ6AB68-F1
#
_entry.id   AF-A0AAJ6AB68-F1
#
_cell.length_a   1.000
_cell.length_b   1.000
_cell.length_c   1.000
_cell.angle_alpha   90.00
_cell.angle_beta   90.00
_cell.angle_gamma   90.00
#
_symmetry.space_group_name_H-M   'P 1'
#
loop_
_entity.id
_entity.type
_entity.pdbx_description
1 polymer ?
#
loop_
_entity_poly.entity_id
_entity_poly.type
_entity_poly.pdbx_seq_one_letter_code
_entity_poly.pdbx_strand_id
1 'polypeptide(L)' 'MSTKTTTPKATAKPVRLTSARGEKISAVEGLHLTPRMRTVLELSKDKSGDERRKLIKAQFVGKTA' A
#
# COMPACT_ATOMS: atom_id res chain seq x y z
N MET A 1 3.07 -49.17 4.61
CA MET A 1 2.29 -48.14 3.88
C MET A 1 2.33 -46.86 4.70
N SER A 2 3.10 -45.84 4.29
CA SER A 2 3.28 -44.60 5.05
C SER A 2 2.52 -43.47 4.36
N THR A 3 1.43 -43.01 4.96
CA THR A 3 0.59 -41.93 4.42
C THR A 3 1.22 -40.57 4.75
N LYS A 4 1.94 -40.00 3.79
CA LYS A 4 2.35 -38.58 3.84
C LYS A 4 1.10 -37.71 3.71
N THR A 5 0.66 -37.10 4.81
CA THR A 5 -0.35 -36.04 4.80
C THR A 5 0.26 -34.75 4.27
N THR A 6 0.04 -34.47 2.99
CA THR A 6 0.42 -33.20 2.37
C THR A 6 -0.55 -32.12 2.83
N THR A 7 -0.14 -31.26 3.76
CA THR A 7 -0.89 -30.06 4.15
C THR A 7 -1.14 -29.20 2.91
N PRO A 8 -2.39 -28.86 2.56
CA PRO A 8 -2.65 -27.99 1.41
C PRO A 8 -2.08 -26.60 1.70
N LYS A 9 -1.06 -26.20 0.93
CA LYS A 9 -0.51 -24.84 0.91
C LYS A 9 -1.63 -23.90 0.48
N ALA A 10 -2.20 -23.16 1.43
CA ALA A 10 -3.23 -22.17 1.15
C ALA A 10 -2.67 -21.17 0.13
N THR A 11 -3.22 -21.20 -1.09
CA THR A 11 -2.97 -20.18 -2.10
C THR A 11 -3.63 -18.90 -1.60
N ALA A 12 -2.85 -18.04 -0.96
CA ALA A 12 -3.33 -16.74 -0.52
C ALA A 12 -3.87 -16.00 -1.74
N LYS A 13 -5.20 -15.80 -1.79
CA LYS A 13 -5.84 -14.98 -2.81
C LYS A 13 -5.16 -13.60 -2.79
N PRO A 14 -4.92 -12.96 -3.95
CA PRO A 14 -4.35 -11.62 -3.97
C PRO A 14 -5.29 -10.68 -3.23
N VAL A 15 -4.95 -10.38 -1.98
CA VAL A 15 -5.70 -9.44 -1.16
C VAL A 15 -5.38 -8.06 -1.71
N ARG A 16 -6.40 -7.37 -2.23
CA ARG A 16 -6.26 -5.98 -2.65
C ARG A 16 -5.90 -5.14 -1.41
N LEU A 17 -4.68 -4.60 -1.42
CA LEU A 17 -4.22 -3.64 -0.42
C LEU A 17 -5.11 -2.39 -0.49
N THR A 18 -5.99 -2.25 0.50
CA THR A 18 -6.75 -1.01 0.72
C THR A 18 -5.88 -0.03 1.49
N SER A 19 -6.16 1.27 1.40
CA SER A 19 -5.45 2.30 2.18
C SER A 19 -5.40 1.96 3.67
N ALA A 20 -6.53 1.57 4.26
CA ALA A 20 -6.64 1.15 5.65
C ALA A 20 -5.76 -0.07 5.99
N ARG A 21 -5.58 -1.00 5.05
CA ARG A 21 -4.72 -2.18 5.26
C ARG A 21 -3.24 -1.86 5.04
N GLY A 22 -2.93 -0.96 4.10
CA GLY A 22 -1.59 -0.44 3.87
C GLY A 22 -1.08 0.41 5.03
N GLU A 23 -1.94 1.24 5.65
CA GLU A 23 -1.62 1.99 6.86
C GLU A 23 -1.30 1.07 8.04
N LYS A 24 -2.08 -0.02 8.22
CA LYS A 24 -1.78 -1.03 9.24
C LYS A 24 -0.44 -1.73 9.01
N ILE A 25 0.01 -1.89 7.76
CA ILE A 25 1.32 -2.46 7.44
C ILE A 25 2.43 -1.44 7.71
N SER A 26 2.25 -0.17 7.30
CA SER A 26 3.19 0.92 7.57
C SER A 26 3.37 1.18 9.07
N ALA A 27 2.32 0.99 9.87
CA ALA A 27 2.35 1.14 11.32
C ALA A 27 3.14 0.05 12.06
N VAL A 28 3.50 -1.07 11.41
CA VAL A 28 4.30 -2.14 12.04
C VAL A 28 5.76 -1.69 12.27
N GLU A 29 6.23 -0.67 11.56
CA GLU A 29 7.61 -0.15 11.68
C GLU A 29 7.67 1.30 12.24
N GLY A 30 6.55 1.82 12.78
CA GLY A 30 6.48 3.22 13.25
C GLY A 30 6.51 4.26 12.11
N LEU A 31 6.42 3.82 10.85
CA LEU A 31 6.39 4.69 9.69
C LEU A 31 4.97 5.24 9.49
N HIS A 32 4.76 6.47 9.94
CA HIS A 32 3.55 7.23 9.66
C HIS A 32 3.70 8.08 8.40
N LEU A 33 2.65 8.13 7.59
CA LEU A 33 2.55 9.12 6.52
C LEU A 33 2.62 10.52 7.12
N THR A 34 3.47 11.37 6.52
CA THR A 34 3.52 12.80 6.85
C THR A 34 2.16 13.46 6.57
N PRO A 35 1.80 14.54 7.29
CA PRO A 35 0.54 15.26 7.06
C PRO A 35 0.35 15.63 5.59
N ARG A 36 1.42 16.11 4.93
CA ARG A 36 1.42 16.44 3.50
C ARG A 36 0.98 15.27 2.62
N MET A 37 1.49 14.06 2.87
CA MET A 37 1.12 12.89 2.06
C MET A 37 -0.27 12.37 2.38
N ARG A 38 -0.75 12.50 3.62
CA ARG A 38 -2.15 12.19 3.96
C ARG A 38 -3.11 13.07 3.15
N THR A 39 -2.87 14.38 3.11
CA THR A 39 -3.68 15.32 2.32
C THR A 39 -3.68 14.98 0.83
N VAL A 40 -2.51 14.65 0.27
CA VAL A 40 -2.41 14.28 -1.16
C VAL A 40 -3.19 13.00 -1.46
N LEU A 41 -3.17 12.01 -0.57
CA LEU A 41 -3.94 10.78 -0.72
C LEU A 41 -5.44 11.01 -0.59
N GLU A 42 -5.86 11.90 0.33
CA GLU A 42 -7.26 12.27 0.50
C GLU A 42 -7.81 13.02 -0.73
N LEU A 43 -7.07 13.98 -1.26
CA LEU A 43 -7.42 14.75 -2.46
C LEU A 43 -7.43 13.92 -3.76
N SER A 44 -6.84 12.72 -3.73
CA SER A 44 -6.73 11.83 -4.89
C SER A 44 -7.55 10.54 -4.74
N LYS A 45 -8.41 10.47 -3.71
CA LYS A 45 -9.23 9.28 -3.42
C LYS A 45 -10.17 8.91 -4.57
N ASP A 46 -10.69 9.91 -5.28
CA ASP A 46 -11.66 9.77 -6.37
C ASP A 46 -11.00 9.68 -7.76
N LYS A 47 -9.65 9.71 -7.81
CA LYS A 47 -8.88 9.68 -9.05
C LYS A 47 -8.49 8.26 -9.44
N SER A 48 -8.20 8.06 -10.72
CA SER A 48 -7.64 6.79 -11.19
C SER A 48 -6.26 6.53 -10.56
N GLY A 49 -5.84 5.27 -10.55
CA GLY A 49 -4.56 4.88 -9.94
C GLY A 49 -3.35 5.59 -10.56
N ASP A 50 -3.38 5.85 -11.88
CA ASP A 50 -2.32 6.55 -12.60
C ASP A 50 -2.26 8.04 -12.23
N GLU A 51 -3.40 8.71 -12.18
CA GLU A 51 -3.47 10.11 -11.75
C GLU A 51 -3.00 10.27 -10.30
N ARG A 52 -3.39 9.34 -9.43
CA ARG A 52 -2.93 9.33 -8.04
C ARG A 52 -1.41 9.16 -7.95
N ARG A 53 -0.82 8.22 -8.71
CA ARG A 53 0.64 8.04 -8.78
C ARG A 53 1.34 9.30 -9.31
N LYS A 54 0.77 9.99 -10.30
CA LYS A 54 1.31 11.24 -10.86
C LYS A 54 1.35 12.35 -9.80
N LEU A 55 0.27 12.52 -9.03
CA LEU A 55 0.20 13.51 -7.95
C LEU A 55 1.19 13.24 -6.83
N ILE A 56 1.32 11.97 -6.43
CA ILE A 56 2.32 11.56 -5.43
C ILE A 56 3.71 11.88 -5.93
N LYS A 57 4.07 11.47 -7.16
CA LYS A 57 5.39 11.76 -7.75
C LYS A 57 5.68 13.26 -7.79
N ALA A 58 4.71 14.09 -8.17
CA ALA A 58 4.89 15.55 -8.21
C ALA A 58 5.32 16.16 -6.87
N GLN A 59 4.96 15.54 -5.73
CA GLN A 59 5.39 16.00 -4.40
C GLN A 59 6.88 15.78 -4.11
N PHE A 60 7.55 14.92 -4.87
CA PHE A 60 8.97 14.57 -4.72
C PHE A 60 9.86 15.18 -5.79
N VAL A 61 9.30 15.59 -6.93
CA VAL A 61 10.07 16.16 -8.07
C VAL A 61 10.70 17.52 -7.75
N GLY A 62 10.23 18.23 -6.72
CA GLY A 62 10.77 19.53 -6.30
C GLY A 62 11.93 19.49 -5.30
N LYS A 63 12.52 18.32 -5.00
CA LYS A 63 13.66 18.22 -4.06
C LYS A 63 14.82 17.49 -4.71
N THR A 64 15.40 18.09 -5.74
CA THR A 64 16.82 17.91 -6.04
C THR A 64 17.61 18.68 -4.99
N ALA A 65 18.42 17.95 -4.22
CA ALA A 65 19.45 18.52 -3.35
C ALA A 65 20.51 19.24 -4.19
#